data_AF-A0AA90TI79-F1
#
_entry.id   AF-A0AA90TI79-F1
#
_cell.length_a   1.000
_cell.length_b   1.000
_cell.length_c   1.000
_cell.angle_alpha   90.00
_cell.angle_beta   90.00
_cell.angle_gamma   90.00
#
_symmetry.space_group_name_H-M   'P 1'
#
loop_
_entity.id
_entity.type
_entity.pdbx_description
1 polymer ?
#
loop_
_entity_poly.entity_id
_entity_poly.type
_entity_poly.pdbx_seq_one_letter_code
_entity_poly.pdbx_strand_id
1 'polypeptide(L)'
;MKLNHLVLLGALMTGSGACLAHKDRIITVSAQGAMADIPAEFGPARLEVVFAAPGGKPPVGAVTLWLGGHMTVLPACIVALLPSRQMAHLSATASWYHDENGSLPYYLGIKFAAPKANAERQIEEHVSMLFNLRTARLISIDKVMVDPRAGSEHSSRLQLEQRCSPLQLDAVFDPATAFNAR
;
A
#
# COMPACT_ATOMS: atom_id res chain seq x y z
N MET A 1 25.87 -7.92 59.00
CA MET A 1 24.71 -7.08 58.67
C MET A 1 24.93 -6.55 57.25
N LYS A 2 24.63 -7.33 56.19
CA LYS A 2 23.38 -7.30 55.38
C LYS A 2 22.94 -5.89 54.97
N LEU A 3 23.66 -5.29 54.02
CA LEU A 3 23.27 -4.03 53.39
C LEU A 3 23.59 -4.01 51.88
N ASN A 4 23.26 -5.07 51.13
CA ASN A 4 23.57 -5.14 49.68
C ASN A 4 22.43 -5.62 48.78
N HIS A 5 21.16 -5.61 49.23
CA HIS A 5 20.04 -6.15 48.43
C HIS A 5 18.96 -5.13 48.03
N LEU A 6 19.07 -3.86 48.41
CA LEU A 6 18.04 -2.86 48.13
C LEU A 6 18.25 -2.03 46.86
N VAL A 7 19.43 -2.12 46.20
CA VAL A 7 19.72 -1.30 45.00
C VAL A 7 19.32 -2.01 43.70
N LEU A 8 19.15 -3.34 43.70
CA LEU A 8 18.85 -4.08 42.46
C LEU A 8 17.37 -4.06 42.02
N LEU A 9 16.43 -3.64 42.88
CA LEU A 9 15.00 -3.57 42.49
C LEU A 9 14.61 -2.26 41.80
N GLY A 10 15.48 -1.24 41.78
CA GLY A 10 15.18 0.05 41.13
C GLY A 10 15.36 0.06 39.61
N ALA A 11 16.05 -0.92 39.03
CA ALA A 11 16.47 -0.88 37.62
C ALA A 11 15.52 -1.58 36.63
N LEU A 12 14.45 -2.24 37.10
CA LEU A 12 13.56 -3.05 36.26
C LEU A 12 12.24 -2.37 35.87
N MET A 13 12.01 -1.11 36.26
CA MET A 13 10.73 -0.40 36.03
C MET A 13 10.78 0.70 34.95
N THR A 14 11.88 0.86 34.22
CA THR A 14 12.06 1.93 33.22
C THR A 14 12.00 1.43 31.77
N GLY A 15 11.20 0.38 31.50
CA GLY A 15 11.24 -0.33 30.23
C GLY A 15 9.92 -0.52 29.49
N SER A 16 8.83 0.17 29.86
CA SER A 16 7.61 0.15 29.05
C SER A 16 7.64 1.26 28.00
N GLY A 17 8.64 1.21 27.12
CA GLY A 17 8.56 1.92 25.86
C GLY A 17 7.35 1.37 25.11
N ALA A 18 6.28 2.16 25.01
CA ALA A 18 5.18 1.80 24.13
C ALA A 18 5.77 1.65 22.72
N CYS A 19 5.90 0.41 22.26
CA CYS A 19 6.14 0.15 20.85
C CYS A 19 4.95 0.77 20.11
N LEU A 20 5.14 1.96 19.57
CA LEU A 20 4.25 2.55 18.57
C LEU A 20 4.41 1.69 17.31
N ALA A 21 3.84 0.49 17.34
CA ALA A 21 3.73 -0.35 16.17
C ALA A 21 2.84 0.40 15.18
N HIS A 22 3.34 0.58 13.95
CA HIS A 22 2.59 1.19 12.86
C HIS A 22 1.22 0.51 12.75
N LYS A 23 0.15 1.27 12.99
CA LYS A 23 -1.21 0.74 13.01
C LYS A 23 -1.89 1.04 11.70
N ASP A 24 -1.71 0.14 10.74
CA ASP A 24 -2.53 0.09 9.53
C ASP A 24 -3.95 -0.29 9.89
N ARG A 25 -4.91 0.48 9.38
CA ARG A 25 -6.33 0.15 9.43
C ARG A 25 -6.73 -0.50 8.12
N ILE A 26 -7.44 -1.63 8.19
CA ILE A 26 -8.09 -2.23 7.03
C ILE A 26 -9.18 -1.28 6.54
N ILE A 27 -9.20 -1.01 5.24
CA ILE A 27 -10.16 -0.14 4.58
C ILE A 27 -11.07 -1.00 3.72
N THR A 28 -12.38 -0.91 3.96
CA THR A 28 -13.36 -1.62 3.15
C THR A 28 -13.49 -0.93 1.81
N VAL A 29 -13.21 -1.65 0.72
CA VAL A 29 -13.47 -1.19 -0.65
C VAL A 29 -14.79 -1.80 -1.11
N SER A 30 -15.81 -0.97 -1.30
CA SER A 30 -17.09 -1.44 -1.82
C SER A 30 -16.98 -1.93 -3.27
N ALA A 31 -18.01 -2.63 -3.78
CA ALA A 31 -18.06 -3.07 -5.17
C ALA A 31 -17.98 -1.90 -6.18
N GLN A 32 -18.43 -0.71 -5.79
CA GLN A 32 -18.36 0.53 -6.58
C GLN A 32 -17.06 1.32 -6.32
N GLY A 33 -16.17 0.80 -5.48
CA GLY A 33 -14.87 1.38 -5.19
C GLY A 33 -14.83 2.43 -4.09
N ALA A 34 -15.97 2.77 -3.48
CA ALA A 34 -16.01 3.70 -2.36
C ALA A 34 -15.33 3.11 -1.10
N MET A 35 -14.60 3.95 -0.38
CA MET A 35 -13.83 3.62 0.83
C MET A 35 -14.27 4.51 2.00
N ALA A 36 -15.38 4.16 2.65
CA ALA A 36 -16.01 4.98 3.68
C ALA A 36 -15.25 5.01 5.02
N ASP A 37 -14.29 4.09 5.22
CA ASP A 37 -13.45 4.01 6.43
C ASP A 37 -12.36 5.08 6.50
N ILE A 38 -12.11 5.81 5.39
CA ILE A 38 -11.16 6.92 5.35
C ILE A 38 -11.73 8.11 6.13
N PRO A 39 -10.96 8.71 7.06
CA PRO A 39 -11.41 9.86 7.83
C PRO A 39 -11.90 11.02 6.95
N ALA A 40 -12.96 11.68 7.40
CA ALA A 40 -13.60 12.77 6.66
C ALA A 40 -12.67 13.96 6.36
N GLU A 41 -11.60 14.14 7.14
CA GLU A 41 -10.56 15.17 6.91
C GLU A 41 -9.78 14.98 5.62
N PHE A 42 -9.71 13.76 5.07
CA PHE A 42 -9.13 13.47 3.75
C PHE A 42 -10.18 13.52 2.63
N GLY A 43 -11.44 13.78 2.98
CA GLY A 43 -12.57 13.82 2.05
C GLY A 43 -12.99 12.43 1.54
N PRO A 44 -13.95 12.39 0.60
CA PRO A 44 -14.44 11.13 0.04
C PRO A 44 -13.32 10.38 -0.69
N ALA A 45 -13.22 9.08 -0.45
CA ALA A 45 -12.23 8.21 -1.07
C ALA A 45 -12.90 7.18 -2.00
N ARG A 46 -12.41 7.09 -3.23
CA ARG A 46 -12.96 6.18 -4.25
C ARG A 46 -11.87 5.65 -5.17
N LEU A 47 -11.93 4.37 -5.47
CA LEU A 47 -11.08 3.71 -6.46
C LEU A 47 -11.95 3.20 -7.62
N GLU A 48 -11.71 3.66 -8.84
CA GLU A 48 -12.29 3.07 -10.04
C GLU A 48 -11.25 2.19 -10.74
N VAL A 49 -11.67 0.97 -11.08
CA VAL A 49 -10.85 0.02 -11.83
C VAL A 49 -11.68 -0.51 -12.98
N VAL A 50 -11.18 -0.30 -14.20
CA VAL A 50 -11.74 -0.90 -15.40
C VAL A 50 -11.02 -2.21 -15.64
N PHE A 51 -11.71 -3.33 -15.46
CA PHE A 51 -11.16 -4.67 -15.77
C PHE A 51 -11.40 -5.02 -17.23
N ALA A 52 -10.46 -5.75 -17.82
CA ALA A 52 -10.64 -6.34 -19.14
C ALA A 52 -11.68 -7.47 -19.11
N ALA A 53 -12.24 -7.79 -20.27
CA ALA A 53 -13.07 -8.98 -20.44
C ALA A 53 -12.32 -10.25 -19.98
N PRO A 54 -13.03 -11.33 -19.59
CA PRO A 54 -12.41 -12.59 -19.20
C PRO A 54 -11.36 -13.06 -20.24
N GLY A 55 -10.15 -13.38 -19.78
CA GLY A 55 -9.02 -13.77 -20.64
C GLY A 55 -8.21 -12.61 -21.23
N GLY A 56 -8.68 -11.36 -21.11
CA GLY A 56 -7.96 -10.16 -21.56
C GLY A 56 -6.59 -9.99 -20.92
N LYS A 57 -5.67 -9.40 -21.69
CA LYS A 57 -4.29 -9.09 -21.31
C LYS A 57 -3.92 -7.67 -21.80
N PRO A 58 -3.52 -6.74 -20.92
CA PRO A 58 -3.48 -6.87 -19.45
C PRO A 58 -4.90 -7.04 -18.85
N PRO A 59 -5.03 -7.58 -17.63
CA PRO A 59 -6.33 -7.83 -17.01
C PRO A 59 -7.01 -6.56 -16.49
N VAL A 60 -6.25 -5.47 -16.30
CA VAL A 60 -6.76 -4.14 -15.95
C VAL A 60 -6.53 -3.20 -17.13
N GLY A 61 -7.55 -2.42 -17.49
CA GLY A 61 -7.51 -1.42 -18.55
C GLY A 61 -7.25 0.00 -18.06
N ALA A 62 -7.78 0.37 -16.89
CA ALA A 62 -7.56 1.68 -16.28
C ALA A 62 -7.73 1.63 -14.76
N VAL A 63 -7.04 2.53 -14.05
CA VAL A 63 -7.20 2.75 -12.61
C VAL A 63 -7.20 4.24 -12.34
N THR A 64 -8.19 4.69 -11.59
CA THR A 64 -8.28 6.07 -11.10
C THR A 64 -8.58 6.07 -9.61
N LEU A 65 -7.80 6.83 -8.84
CA LEU A 65 -8.00 7.04 -7.42
C LEU A 65 -8.43 8.49 -7.18
N TRP A 66 -9.50 8.67 -6.40
CA TRP A 66 -9.90 9.96 -5.84
C TRP A 66 -9.76 9.93 -4.33
N LEU A 67 -9.15 10.97 -3.78
CA LEU A 67 -9.07 11.25 -2.34
C LEU A 67 -9.41 12.72 -2.14
N GLY A 68 -10.60 12.98 -1.60
CA GLY A 68 -11.12 14.34 -1.48
C GLY A 68 -11.22 15.02 -2.85
N GLY A 69 -10.54 16.16 -3.01
CA GLY A 69 -10.46 16.89 -4.27
C GLY A 69 -9.31 16.46 -5.19
N HIS A 70 -8.50 15.47 -4.79
CA HIS A 70 -7.32 15.03 -5.53
C HIS A 70 -7.62 13.77 -6.34
N MET A 71 -7.00 13.68 -7.51
CA MET A 71 -7.18 12.55 -8.44
C MET A 71 -5.84 12.11 -9.00
N THR A 72 -5.62 10.80 -9.03
CA THR A 72 -4.51 10.16 -9.74
C THR A 72 -5.05 9.12 -10.70
N VAL A 73 -4.72 9.28 -11.97
CA VAL A 73 -4.96 8.28 -13.02
C VAL A 73 -3.65 7.55 -13.26
N LEU A 74 -3.64 6.23 -13.10
CA LEU A 74 -2.42 5.46 -13.35
C LEU A 74 -2.15 5.37 -14.86
N PRO A 75 -0.89 5.61 -15.31
CA PRO A 75 -0.53 5.46 -16.71
C PRO A 75 -0.62 4.00 -17.13
N ALA A 76 -0.91 3.78 -18.42
CA ALA A 76 -1.06 2.45 -19.00
C ALA A 76 0.14 1.50 -18.72
N CYS A 77 1.36 2.05 -18.68
CA CYS A 77 2.57 1.27 -18.38
C CYS A 77 2.58 0.67 -16.96
N ILE A 78 1.98 1.34 -15.97
CA ILE A 78 1.80 0.84 -14.60
C ILE A 78 0.60 -0.11 -14.56
N VAL A 79 -0.53 0.30 -15.17
CA VAL A 79 -1.76 -0.51 -15.20
C VAL A 79 -1.51 -1.89 -15.80
N ALA A 80 -0.66 -2.00 -16.81
CA ALA A 80 -0.29 -3.27 -17.43
C ALA A 80 0.38 -4.29 -16.49
N LEU A 81 0.86 -3.86 -15.32
CA LEU A 81 1.51 -4.70 -14.31
C LEU A 81 0.54 -5.27 -13.29
N LEU A 82 -0.69 -4.77 -13.25
CA LEU A 82 -1.67 -5.14 -12.24
C LEU A 82 -2.27 -6.53 -12.55
N PRO A 83 -2.23 -7.49 -11.60
CA PRO A 83 -2.66 -8.86 -11.88
C PRO A 83 -4.15 -9.10 -11.58
N SER A 84 -4.83 -8.18 -10.90
CA SER A 84 -6.23 -8.35 -10.49
C SER A 84 -7.19 -8.39 -11.67
N ARG A 85 -8.29 -9.13 -11.50
CA ARG A 85 -9.33 -9.32 -12.52
C ARG A 85 -10.72 -8.87 -12.09
N GLN A 86 -10.88 -8.52 -10.81
CA GLN A 86 -12.14 -8.08 -10.22
C GLN A 86 -11.86 -7.35 -8.91
N MET A 87 -12.81 -6.52 -8.46
CA MET A 87 -12.71 -5.76 -7.22
C MET A 87 -12.45 -6.64 -5.98
N ALA A 88 -12.96 -7.86 -5.95
CA ALA A 88 -12.74 -8.80 -4.84
C ALA A 88 -11.27 -9.26 -4.68
N HIS A 89 -10.41 -9.00 -5.65
CA HIS A 89 -8.96 -9.27 -5.54
C HIS A 89 -8.18 -8.09 -4.97
N LEU A 90 -8.87 -6.98 -4.68
CA LEU A 90 -8.26 -5.80 -4.11
C LEU A 90 -8.45 -5.80 -2.60
N SER A 91 -7.44 -5.29 -1.91
CA SER A 91 -7.55 -4.94 -0.50
C SER A 91 -6.87 -3.60 -0.26
N ALA A 92 -7.33 -2.88 0.76
CA ALA A 92 -6.79 -1.59 1.11
C ALA A 92 -6.46 -1.52 2.60
N THR A 93 -5.36 -0.85 2.92
CA THR A 93 -4.99 -0.45 4.27
C THR A 93 -4.66 1.03 4.28
N ALA A 94 -4.76 1.70 5.42
CA ALA A 94 -4.34 3.08 5.52
C ALA A 94 -3.85 3.42 6.93
N SER A 95 -3.01 4.43 7.03
CA SER A 95 -2.43 4.89 8.28
C SER A 95 -2.33 6.41 8.32
N TRP A 96 -2.78 6.99 9.43
CA TRP A 96 -2.81 8.43 9.70
C TRP A 96 -2.53 8.75 11.18
N TYR A 97 -1.90 7.82 11.90
CA TYR A 97 -1.61 7.95 13.34
C TYR A 97 -0.12 8.18 13.65
N HIS A 98 0.67 8.55 12.64
CA HIS A 98 2.10 8.84 12.77
C HIS A 98 2.38 10.34 12.62
N ASP A 99 3.62 10.76 12.87
CA ASP A 99 4.03 12.13 12.55
C ASP A 99 4.13 12.26 11.03
N GLU A 100 3.33 13.15 10.46
CA GLU A 100 3.29 13.40 9.02
C GLU A 100 4.56 14.08 8.51
N ASN A 101 5.30 14.77 9.38
CA ASN A 101 6.61 15.35 9.05
C ASN A 101 7.76 14.33 9.13
N GLY A 102 7.44 13.05 9.40
CA GLY A 102 8.37 11.94 9.38
C GLY A 102 8.75 11.50 7.96
N SER A 103 9.31 10.29 7.85
CA SER A 103 9.77 9.73 6.57
C SER A 103 8.65 9.23 5.66
N LEU A 104 7.42 9.09 6.16
CA LEU A 104 6.27 8.57 5.44
C LEU A 104 5.06 9.46 5.76
N PRO A 105 4.39 10.04 4.74
CA PRO A 105 3.17 10.81 4.96
C PRO A 105 2.00 9.87 5.25
N TYR A 106 0.87 10.42 5.66
CA TYR A 106 -0.38 9.67 5.74
C TYR A 106 -0.67 8.98 4.42
N TYR A 107 -0.98 7.69 4.47
CA TYR A 107 -1.05 6.86 3.27
C TYR A 107 -2.26 5.93 3.21
N LEU A 108 -2.62 5.61 1.97
CA LEU A 108 -3.53 4.56 1.55
C LEU A 108 -2.72 3.53 0.76
N GLY A 109 -2.56 2.33 1.33
CA GLY A 109 -2.07 1.15 0.64
C GLY A 109 -3.19 0.47 -0.13
N ILE A 110 -2.97 0.13 -1.39
CA ILE A 110 -3.88 -0.67 -2.22
C ILE A 110 -3.09 -1.86 -2.77
N LYS A 111 -3.60 -3.06 -2.53
CA LYS A 111 -3.03 -4.31 -3.04
C LYS A 111 -3.90 -4.85 -4.16
N PHE A 112 -3.27 -5.14 -5.30
CA PHE A 112 -3.87 -5.80 -6.44
C PHE A 112 -3.36 -7.24 -6.49
N ALA A 113 -4.13 -8.19 -5.96
CA ALA A 113 -3.74 -9.59 -5.95
C ALA A 113 -4.07 -10.30 -7.26
N ALA A 114 -3.21 -11.25 -7.65
CA ALA A 114 -3.54 -12.19 -8.71
C ALA A 114 -4.70 -13.10 -8.28
N PRO A 115 -5.57 -13.54 -9.22
CA PRO A 115 -6.50 -14.63 -8.93
C PRO A 115 -5.71 -15.85 -8.43
N LYS A 116 -6.22 -16.54 -7.39
CA LYS A 116 -5.56 -17.74 -6.86
C LYS A 116 -5.50 -18.82 -7.96
N ALA A 117 -4.31 -19.02 -8.53
CA ALA A 117 -4.07 -20.00 -9.58
C ALA A 117 -3.73 -21.35 -8.93
N ASN A 118 -4.77 -22.12 -8.60
CA ASN A 118 -4.74 -23.48 -8.06
C ASN A 118 -4.17 -23.61 -6.63
N ALA A 119 -4.87 -24.37 -5.77
CA ALA A 119 -4.51 -24.61 -4.36
C ALA A 119 -3.12 -25.24 -4.14
N GLU A 120 -2.48 -25.75 -5.19
CA GLU A 120 -1.19 -26.42 -5.15
C GLU A 120 0.01 -25.46 -5.09
N ARG A 121 -0.11 -24.26 -5.69
CA ARG A 121 0.91 -23.20 -5.58
C ARG A 121 0.42 -22.16 -4.58
N GLN A 122 0.89 -22.27 -3.35
CA GLN A 122 0.49 -21.39 -2.25
C GLN A 122 1.22 -20.02 -2.27
N ILE A 123 2.07 -19.75 -3.26
CA ILE A 123 2.73 -18.45 -3.38
C ILE A 123 1.69 -17.42 -3.86
N GLU A 124 1.41 -16.42 -3.03
CA GLU A 124 0.51 -15.32 -3.37
C GLU A 124 1.33 -14.18 -3.99
N GLU A 125 0.98 -13.78 -5.22
CA GLU A 125 1.57 -12.63 -5.90
C GLU A 125 0.60 -11.45 -5.90
N HIS A 126 1.09 -10.28 -5.52
CA HIS A 126 0.35 -9.03 -5.65
C HIS A 126 1.25 -7.85 -6.02
N VAL A 127 0.63 -6.81 -6.57
CA VAL A 127 1.25 -5.48 -6.67
C VAL A 127 0.69 -4.63 -5.55
N SER A 128 1.57 -4.07 -4.72
CA SER A 128 1.22 -3.15 -3.65
C SER A 128 1.55 -1.73 -4.08
N MET A 129 0.64 -0.79 -3.84
CA MET A 129 0.82 0.63 -4.12
C MET A 129 0.51 1.43 -2.85
N LEU A 130 1.36 2.38 -2.49
CA LEU A 130 1.08 3.34 -1.43
C LEU A 130 0.80 4.71 -2.04
N PHE A 131 -0.32 5.31 -1.69
CA PHE A 131 -0.71 6.65 -2.11
C PHE A 131 -0.73 7.59 -0.92
N ASN A 132 -0.29 8.84 -1.11
CA ASN A 132 -0.41 9.88 -0.11
C ASN A 132 -1.88 10.29 0.06
N LEU A 133 -2.39 10.23 1.29
CA LEU A 133 -3.79 10.52 1.61
C LEU A 133 -4.20 11.97 1.32
N ARG A 134 -3.25 12.91 1.37
CA ARG A 134 -3.51 14.33 1.09
C ARG A 134 -3.48 14.67 -0.38
N THR A 135 -2.63 14.03 -1.17
CA THR A 135 -2.36 14.45 -2.55
C THR A 135 -2.87 13.46 -3.60
N ALA A 136 -3.30 12.27 -3.17
CA ALA A 136 -3.57 11.11 -4.00
C ALA A 136 -2.36 10.64 -4.85
N ARG A 137 -1.16 11.18 -4.63
CA ARG A 137 0.04 10.82 -5.40
C ARG A 137 0.64 9.51 -4.93
N LEU A 138 1.25 8.77 -5.85
CA LEU A 138 1.88 7.50 -5.59
C LEU A 138 3.22 7.70 -4.86
N ILE A 139 3.36 7.10 -3.68
CA ILE A 139 4.59 7.10 -2.88
C ILE A 139 5.51 5.97 -3.33
N SER A 140 4.97 4.75 -3.43
CA SER A 140 5.72 3.56 -3.82
C SER A 140 4.84 2.53 -4.52
N ILE A 141 5.49 1.64 -5.26
CA ILE A 141 4.86 0.50 -5.92
C ILE A 141 5.84 -0.66 -5.97
N ASP A 142 5.38 -1.82 -5.49
CA ASP A 142 6.21 -3.01 -5.33
C ASP A 142 5.46 -4.25 -5.80
N LYS A 143 6.20 -5.21 -6.36
CA LYS A 143 5.72 -6.58 -6.52
C LYS A 143 6.10 -7.36 -5.28
N VAL A 144 5.09 -7.98 -4.67
CA VAL A 144 5.22 -8.75 -3.45
C VAL A 144 4.84 -10.20 -3.73
N MET A 145 5.71 -11.12 -3.31
CA MET A 145 5.46 -12.56 -3.30
C MET A 145 5.44 -13.04 -1.85
N VAL A 146 4.35 -13.70 -1.46
CA VAL A 146 4.18 -14.26 -0.11
C VAL A 146 4.21 -15.78 -0.23
N ASP A 147 5.13 -16.43 0.47
CA ASP A 147 5.14 -17.87 0.67
C ASP A 147 4.62 -18.18 2.09
N PRO A 148 3.33 -18.54 2.23
CA PRO A 148 2.73 -18.81 3.53
C PRO A 148 3.27 -20.10 4.17
N ARG A 149 3.88 -21.03 3.41
CA ARG A 149 4.49 -22.25 3.98
C ARG A 149 5.83 -21.93 4.62
N ALA A 150 6.61 -21.09 3.97
CA ALA A 150 7.89 -20.63 4.49
C ALA A 150 7.73 -19.50 5.52
N GLY A 151 6.55 -18.89 5.61
CA GLY A 151 6.31 -17.71 6.44
C GLY A 151 7.12 -16.50 5.96
N SER A 152 7.41 -16.42 4.66
CA SER A 152 8.28 -15.41 4.08
C SER A 152 7.52 -14.51 3.12
N GLU A 153 7.93 -13.25 3.10
CA GLU A 153 7.47 -12.24 2.15
C GLU A 153 8.70 -11.67 1.45
N HIS A 154 8.65 -11.63 0.12
CA HIS A 154 9.66 -10.99 -0.69
C HIS A 154 9.04 -9.84 -1.48
N SER A 155 9.47 -8.62 -1.16
CA SER A 155 9.11 -7.43 -1.90
C SER A 155 10.25 -7.04 -2.84
N SER A 156 9.87 -6.67 -4.07
CA SER A 156 10.78 -6.24 -5.11
C SER A 156 10.20 -5.03 -5.82
N ARG A 157 11.02 -4.00 -6.03
CA ARG A 157 10.61 -2.83 -6.81
C ARG A 157 10.35 -3.23 -8.25
N LEU A 158 9.31 -2.64 -8.82
CA LEU A 158 9.07 -2.73 -10.25
C LEU A 158 10.04 -1.79 -10.98
N GLN A 159 10.72 -2.30 -12.00
CA GLN A 159 11.60 -1.51 -12.89
C GLN A 159 10.75 -0.66 -13.83
N LEU A 160 10.12 0.38 -13.29
CA LEU A 160 9.17 1.23 -14.02
C LEU A 160 9.86 2.15 -15.02
N GLU A 161 11.09 2.56 -14.74
CA GLU A 161 11.94 3.38 -15.62
C GLU A 161 12.22 2.71 -16.97
N GLN A 162 12.14 1.38 -17.03
CA GLN A 162 12.28 0.62 -18.28
C GLN A 162 10.95 0.50 -19.06
N ARG A 163 9.82 0.90 -18.46
CA ARG A 163 8.47 0.65 -18.98
C ARG A 163 7.64 1.92 -19.17
N CYS A 164 7.94 2.95 -18.41
CA CYS A 164 7.22 4.21 -18.34
C CYS A 164 8.16 5.35 -18.72
N SER A 165 7.63 6.35 -19.42
CA SER A 165 8.38 7.60 -19.65
C SER A 165 8.53 8.40 -18.34
N PRO A 166 9.58 9.22 -18.20
CA PRO A 166 9.73 10.11 -17.05
C PRO A 166 8.50 11.00 -16.82
N LEU A 167 7.91 11.56 -17.88
CA LEU A 167 6.70 12.38 -17.80
C LEU A 167 5.51 11.61 -17.18
N GLN A 168 5.34 10.33 -17.50
CA GLN A 168 4.29 9.51 -16.92
C GLN A 168 4.54 9.22 -15.44
N LEU A 169 5.79 9.04 -15.04
CA LEU A 169 6.17 8.80 -13.65
C LEU A 169 6.01 10.09 -12.82
N ASP A 170 6.53 11.22 -13.29
CA ASP A 170 6.41 12.53 -12.64
C ASP A 170 4.94 12.95 -12.49
N ALA A 171 4.08 12.53 -13.43
CA ALA A 171 2.65 12.82 -13.39
C ALA A 171 1.87 12.02 -12.33
N VAL A 172 2.45 10.99 -11.69
CA VAL A 172 1.74 10.19 -10.67
C VAL A 172 2.46 10.10 -9.34
N PHE A 173 3.78 10.11 -9.34
CA PHE A 173 4.55 9.98 -8.11
C PHE A 173 4.53 11.25 -7.26
N ASP A 174 4.59 11.09 -5.95
CA ASP A 174 4.68 12.19 -5.01
C ASP A 174 6.10 12.77 -5.04
N PRO A 175 6.28 14.06 -5.43
CA PRO A 175 7.61 14.66 -5.53
C PRO A 175 8.31 14.77 -4.17
N ALA A 176 7.56 14.82 -3.05
CA ALA A 176 8.12 14.92 -1.70
C ALA A 176 8.73 13.58 -1.23
N THR A 177 8.30 12.46 -1.82
CA THR A 177 8.78 11.12 -1.47
C THR A 177 9.47 10.42 -2.64
N ALA A 178 9.78 11.14 -3.72
CA ALA A 178 10.39 10.62 -4.96
C ALA A 178 11.82 10.07 -4.81
N PHE A 179 12.24 9.73 -3.59
CA PHE A 179 13.44 8.95 -3.31
C PHE A 179 13.41 7.52 -3.90
N ASN A 180 12.30 7.07 -4.48
CA ASN A 180 12.12 5.68 -4.95
C ASN A 180 11.68 5.54 -6.41
N ALA A 181 11.63 6.62 -7.20
CA ALA A 181 11.23 6.59 -8.61
C ALA A 181 12.39 6.55 -9.62
N ARG A 182 13.64 6.48 -9.14
CA ARG A 182 14.87 6.44 -9.96
C ARG A 182 15.83 5.37 -9.47
#